data_AF-A0A9R1XK48-F1
#
_entry.id   AF-A0A9R1XK48-F1
#
_cell.length_a   1.000
_cell.length_b   1.000
_cell.length_c   1.000
_cell.angle_alpha   90.00
_cell.angle_beta   90.00
_cell.angle_gamma   90.00
#
_symmetry.space_group_name_H-M   'P 1'
#
loop_
_entity.id
_entity.type
_entity.pdbx_description
1 polymer ?
#
loop_
_entity_poly.entity_id
_entity_poly.type
_entity_poly.pdbx_seq_one_letter_code
_entity_poly.pdbx_strand_id
1 'polypeptide(L)'
;MWKLKTAEGNDPYLFSTNNFVGRQTWEFNPDAGTPEDQQEVENARQYFLNRQKDGFQASSDLLMRKQLIKESGIDLLSLRATRLEETEEIHYEAVTTTVKKALRLHRAIQAKDGHWPADYDGPLFMTPPLVSFF
;
A
#
# COMPACT_ATOMS: atom_id res chain seq x y z
N MET A 1 6.01 -14.37 5.97
CA MET A 1 5.59 -13.16 5.25
C MET A 1 4.29 -12.59 5.77
N TRP A 2 4.22 -11.26 5.86
CA TRP A 2 2.99 -10.53 6.15
C TRP A 2 2.07 -10.53 4.93
N LYS A 3 0.78 -10.78 5.15
CA LYS A 3 -0.26 -10.77 4.12
C LYS A 3 -1.41 -9.86 4.56
N LEU A 4 -1.75 -8.89 3.71
CA LEU A 4 -2.97 -8.11 3.85
C LEU A 4 -4.16 -8.97 3.48
N LYS A 5 -5.15 -9.00 4.37
CA LYS A 5 -6.47 -9.57 4.14
C LYS A 5 -7.51 -8.46 4.16
N THR A 6 -8.49 -8.59 3.27
CA THR A 6 -9.54 -7.58 3.06
C THR A 6 -10.90 -8.24 3.08
N ALA A 7 -11.88 -7.60 3.70
CA ALA A 7 -13.28 -8.07 3.77
C ALA A 7 -13.50 -9.47 4.36
N GLU A 8 -12.57 -9.97 5.18
CA GLU A 8 -12.73 -11.21 5.93
C GLU A 8 -13.31 -10.93 7.34
N GLY A 9 -14.22 -11.79 7.80
CA GLY A 9 -14.86 -11.63 9.12
C GLY A 9 -15.55 -12.89 9.66
N ASN A 10 -15.00 -14.08 9.37
CA ASN A 10 -15.57 -15.37 9.79
C ASN A 10 -15.33 -15.72 11.27
N ASP A 11 -15.25 -14.71 12.14
CA ASP A 11 -14.97 -14.89 13.58
C ASP A 11 -16.23 -14.63 14.42
N PRO A 12 -16.55 -15.47 15.42
CA PRO A 12 -17.75 -15.32 16.25
C PRO A 12 -17.87 -13.99 16.99
N TYR A 13 -16.75 -13.29 17.20
CA TYR A 13 -16.69 -12.01 17.91
C TYR A 13 -16.68 -10.81 16.95
N LEU A 14 -16.80 -11.03 15.64
CA LEU A 14 -16.88 -9.97 14.64
C LEU A 14 -18.33 -9.73 14.21
N PHE A 15 -18.73 -8.46 14.17
CA PHE A 15 -20.03 -8.00 13.68
C PHE A 15 -19.84 -6.98 12.56
N SER A 16 -20.71 -7.01 11.56
CA SER A 16 -20.70 -6.04 10.47
C SER A 16 -22.10 -5.79 9.92
N THR A 17 -22.35 -4.53 9.53
CA THR A 17 -23.56 -4.12 8.81
C THR A 17 -23.38 -4.11 7.28
N ASN A 18 -22.15 -4.33 6.79
CA ASN A 18 -21.77 -4.21 5.38
C ASN A 18 -20.92 -5.40 4.88
N ASN A 19 -21.04 -6.57 5.51
CA ASN A 19 -20.27 -7.78 5.18
C ASN A 19 -18.75 -7.56 5.18
N PHE A 20 -18.25 -6.77 6.12
CA PHE A 20 -16.84 -6.45 6.34
C PHE A 20 -16.13 -5.73 5.19
N VAL A 21 -16.86 -5.22 4.18
CA VAL A 21 -16.26 -4.43 3.10
C VAL A 21 -15.46 -3.26 3.68
N GLY A 22 -14.21 -3.10 3.23
CA GLY A 22 -13.26 -2.10 3.72
C GLY A 22 -12.42 -2.53 4.92
N ARG A 23 -12.74 -3.64 5.59
CA ARG A 23 -11.94 -4.16 6.71
C ARG A 23 -10.58 -4.63 6.20
N GLN A 24 -9.52 -4.28 6.92
CA GLN A 24 -8.14 -4.66 6.63
C GLN A 24 -7.52 -5.30 7.86
N THR A 25 -6.85 -6.44 7.67
CA THR A 25 -6.03 -7.09 8.71
C THR A 25 -4.74 -7.61 8.12
N TRP A 26 -3.68 -7.62 8.92
CA TRP A 26 -2.39 -8.21 8.55
C TRP A 26 -2.20 -9.53 9.30
N GLU A 27 -1.92 -10.59 8.56
CA GLU A 27 -1.57 -11.90 9.14
C GLU A 27 -0.15 -12.28 8.73
N PHE A 28 0.64 -12.75 9.69
CA PHE A 28 1.96 -13.29 9.43
C PHE A 28 1.89 -14.80 9.19
N ASN A 29 2.40 -15.25 8.05
CA ASN A 29 2.56 -16.67 7.74
C ASN A 29 4.06 -17.01 7.66
N PRO A 30 4.64 -17.81 8.57
CA PRO A 30 6.07 -18.12 8.59
C PRO A 30 6.55 -18.90 7.36
N ASP A 31 5.69 -19.71 6.75
CA ASP A 31 6.02 -20.61 5.64
C ASP A 31 5.76 -19.97 4.25
N ALA A 32 5.19 -18.76 4.23
CA ALA A 32 4.93 -18.04 2.99
C ALA A 32 6.11 -17.17 2.56
N GLY A 33 6.23 -16.96 1.24
CA GLY A 33 7.19 -16.05 0.61
C GLY A 33 8.38 -16.75 -0.01
N THR A 34 8.78 -16.30 -1.20
CA THR A 34 10.07 -16.69 -1.78
C THR A 34 11.19 -15.84 -1.17
N PRO A 35 12.47 -16.24 -1.31
CA PRO A 35 13.60 -15.40 -0.91
C PRO A 35 13.56 -14.00 -1.54
N GLU A 36 13.07 -13.87 -2.77
CA GLU A 36 12.90 -12.60 -3.46
C GLU A 36 11.82 -11.74 -2.79
N ASP A 37 10.67 -12.33 -2.44
CA ASP A 37 9.60 -11.63 -1.72
C ASP A 37 10.12 -11.13 -0.37
N GLN A 38 10.90 -11.95 0.36
CA GLN A 38 11.50 -11.57 1.65
C GLN A 38 12.49 -10.42 1.49
N GLN A 39 13.34 -10.46 0.47
CA GLN A 39 14.27 -9.39 0.16
C GLN A 39 13.54 -8.09 -0.21
N GLU A 40 12.43 -8.16 -0.93
CA GLU A 40 11.63 -6.99 -1.28
C GLU A 40 11.02 -6.31 -0.03
N VAL A 41 10.59 -7.10 0.95
CA VAL A 41 10.12 -6.60 2.25
C VAL A 41 11.25 -5.94 3.02
N GLU A 42 12.43 -6.57 3.07
CA GLU A 42 13.59 -6.00 3.74
C GLU A 42 14.02 -4.68 3.08
N ASN A 43 14.00 -4.61 1.76
CA ASN A 43 14.28 -3.38 1.02
C ASN A 43 13.27 -2.27 1.36
N ALA A 44 11.98 -2.60 1.46
CA ALA A 44 10.95 -1.64 1.87
C ALA A 44 11.16 -1.15 3.31
N ARG A 45 11.55 -2.04 4.22
CA ARG A 45 11.89 -1.71 5.61
C ARG A 45 13.13 -0.79 5.69
N GLN A 46 14.21 -1.11 4.98
CA GLN A 46 15.41 -0.27 4.95
C GLN A 46 15.12 1.10 4.34
N TYR A 47 14.31 1.16 3.28
CA TYR A 47 13.86 2.42 2.68
C TYR A 47 13.12 3.29 3.71
N PHE A 48 12.18 2.69 4.47
CA PHE A 48 11.47 3.39 5.53
C PHE A 48 12.41 3.93 6.61
N LEU A 49 13.34 3.11 7.11
CA LEU A 49 14.30 3.51 8.13
C LEU A 49 15.22 4.66 7.65
N ASN A 50 15.63 4.63 6.39
CA ASN A 50 16.45 5.71 5.83
C ASN A 50 15.65 7.00 5.69
N ARG A 51 14.40 6.94 5.20
CA ARG A 51 13.51 8.11 5.12
C ARG A 51 13.22 8.73 6.49
N GLN A 52 13.11 7.92 7.54
CA GLN A 52 12.96 8.42 8.90
C GLN A 52 14.18 9.23 9.36
N LYS A 53 15.39 8.82 9.01
CA LYS A 53 16.61 9.59 9.31
C LYS A 53 16.62 10.95 8.61
N ASP A 54 15.99 11.04 7.44
CA ASP A 54 15.83 12.28 6.68
C ASP A 54 14.68 13.17 7.19
N GLY A 55 14.07 12.83 8.33
CA GLY A 55 13.00 13.61 8.96
C GLY A 55 11.58 13.25 8.49
N PHE A 56 11.41 12.27 7.60
CA PHE A 56 10.08 11.78 7.21
C PHE A 56 9.59 10.69 8.17
N GLN A 57 8.74 11.07 9.12
CA GLN A 57 8.22 10.17 10.17
C GLN A 57 6.89 9.50 9.82
N ALA A 58 6.25 9.88 8.71
CA ALA A 58 4.98 9.30 8.29
C ALA A 58 5.12 7.80 7.98
N SER A 59 4.12 7.02 8.36
CA SER A 59 3.98 5.63 7.98
C SER A 59 3.99 5.48 6.45
N SER A 60 4.36 4.29 5.98
CA SER A 60 4.45 4.02 4.55
C SER A 60 3.71 2.74 4.20
N ASP A 61 2.74 2.89 3.32
CA ASP A 61 1.93 1.80 2.77
C ASP A 61 2.65 1.00 1.67
N LEU A 62 3.99 1.04 1.61
CA LEU A 62 4.77 0.38 0.55
C LEU A 62 4.54 -1.13 0.50
N LEU A 63 4.48 -1.78 1.66
CA LEU A 63 4.21 -3.22 1.73
C LEU A 63 2.82 -3.57 1.19
N MET A 64 1.82 -2.79 1.60
CA MET A 64 0.44 -2.88 1.12
C MET A 64 0.35 -2.71 -0.40
N ARG A 65 0.94 -1.64 -0.95
CA ARG A 65 0.95 -1.34 -2.38
C ARG A 65 1.63 -2.44 -3.19
N LYS A 66 2.77 -2.96 -2.72
CA LYS A 66 3.48 -4.06 -3.39
C LYS A 66 2.60 -5.30 -3.52
N GLN A 67 1.94 -5.71 -2.43
CA GLN A 67 1.03 -6.85 -2.47
C GLN A 67 -0.13 -6.62 -3.44
N LEU A 68 -0.82 -5.48 -3.33
CA LEU A 68 -2.00 -5.20 -4.17
C LEU A 68 -1.62 -5.10 -5.66
N ILE A 69 -0.52 -4.43 -6.00
CA ILE A 69 -0.03 -4.33 -7.38
C ILE A 69 0.27 -5.73 -7.93
N LYS A 70 0.98 -6.57 -7.16
CA LYS A 70 1.29 -7.96 -7.54
C LYS A 70 0.01 -8.77 -7.78
N GLU A 71 -0.98 -8.67 -6.89
CA GLU A 71 -2.26 -9.37 -7.00
C GLU A 71 -3.15 -8.84 -8.14
N SER A 72 -3.06 -7.56 -8.47
CA SER A 72 -3.88 -6.94 -9.52
C SER A 72 -3.53 -7.44 -10.93
N GLY A 73 -2.29 -7.90 -11.14
CA GLY A 73 -1.76 -8.25 -12.47
C GLY A 73 -1.68 -7.07 -13.45
N ILE A 74 -1.87 -5.83 -12.98
CA ILE A 74 -1.85 -4.64 -13.84
C ILE A 74 -0.41 -4.25 -14.15
N ASP A 75 -0.09 -4.19 -15.43
CA ASP A 75 1.20 -3.68 -15.89
C ASP A 75 1.29 -2.15 -15.76
N LEU A 76 2.06 -1.72 -14.78
CA LEU A 76 2.40 -0.32 -14.51
C LEU A 76 3.65 0.16 -15.25
N LEU A 77 4.41 -0.73 -15.88
CA LEU A 77 5.68 -0.43 -16.56
C LEU A 77 5.48 -0.05 -18.03
N SER A 78 4.42 -0.53 -18.69
CA SER A 78 4.12 -0.14 -20.09
C SER A 78 3.83 1.34 -20.29
N LEU A 79 3.37 2.06 -19.26
CA LEU A 79 3.22 3.52 -19.31
C LEU A 79 4.30 4.17 -18.46
N ARG A 80 5.24 4.88 -19.10
CA ARG A 80 6.25 5.68 -18.41
C ARG A 80 5.61 6.92 -17.79
N ALA A 81 6.19 7.37 -16.67
CA ALA A 81 5.74 8.61 -16.06
C ALA A 81 6.34 9.76 -16.87
N THR A 82 5.50 10.67 -17.34
CA THR A 82 5.97 11.94 -17.89
C THR A 82 6.27 12.87 -16.72
N ARG A 83 7.53 13.28 -16.58
CA ARG A 83 7.94 14.32 -15.64
C ARG A 83 8.34 15.52 -16.46
N LEU A 84 7.60 16.60 -16.31
CA LEU A 84 7.95 17.89 -16.91
C LEU A 84 8.89 18.62 -15.96
N GLU A 85 9.85 19.35 -16.52
CA GLU A 85 10.68 20.27 -15.75
C GLU A 85 9.85 21.48 -15.27
N GLU A 86 10.31 22.18 -14.24
CA GLU A 86 9.54 23.28 -13.61
C GLU A 86 9.18 24.41 -14.59
N THR A 87 10.02 24.64 -15.61
CA THR A 87 9.83 25.68 -16.64
C THR A 87 9.22 25.17 -17.95
N GLU A 88 8.95 23.87 -18.05
CA GLU A 88 8.41 23.27 -19.27
C GLU A 88 6.91 23.53 -19.43
N GLU A 89 6.47 23.84 -20.64
CA GLU A 89 5.07 24.12 -20.90
C GLU A 89 4.21 22.85 -20.83
N ILE A 90 3.11 22.92 -20.09
CA ILE A 90 2.15 21.82 -19.94
C ILE A 90 1.42 21.62 -21.27
N HIS A 91 1.56 20.43 -21.84
CA HIS A 91 0.90 20.04 -23.09
C HIS A 91 -0.04 18.84 -22.89
N TYR A 92 -1.02 18.73 -23.78
CA TYR A 92 -2.13 17.77 -23.67
C TYR A 92 -1.68 16.30 -23.56
N GLU A 93 -0.62 15.93 -24.28
CA GLU A 93 -0.08 14.56 -24.26
C GLU A 93 0.53 14.20 -22.89
N ALA A 94 1.29 15.11 -22.29
CA ALA A 94 1.84 14.92 -20.94
C ALA A 94 0.74 14.75 -19.89
N VAL A 95 -0.29 15.60 -19.94
CA VAL A 95 -1.45 15.49 -19.05
C VAL A 95 -2.16 14.14 -19.24
N THR A 96 -2.45 13.78 -20.50
CA THR A 96 -3.15 12.53 -20.83
C THR A 96 -2.37 11.30 -20.36
N THR A 97 -1.06 11.28 -20.59
CA THR A 97 -0.19 10.17 -20.15
C THR A 97 -0.13 10.07 -18.63
N THR A 98 -0.02 11.22 -17.95
CA THR A 98 0.00 11.30 -16.49
C THR A 98 -1.30 10.80 -15.87
N VAL A 99 -2.45 11.26 -16.37
CA VAL A 99 -3.77 10.82 -15.88
C VAL A 99 -3.98 9.32 -16.13
N LYS A 100 -3.64 8.82 -17.33
CA LYS A 100 -3.72 7.38 -17.64
C LYS A 100 -2.87 6.54 -16.69
N LYS A 101 -1.63 6.98 -16.41
CA LYS A 101 -0.75 6.28 -15.47
C LYS A 101 -1.28 6.31 -14.05
N ALA A 102 -1.78 7.47 -13.59
CA ALA A 102 -2.39 7.61 -12.27
C ALA A 102 -3.60 6.67 -12.12
N LEU A 103 -4.50 6.61 -13.12
CA LEU A 103 -5.66 5.71 -13.10
C LEU A 103 -5.24 4.24 -13.05
N ARG A 104 -4.22 3.83 -13.82
CA ARG A 104 -3.69 2.46 -13.76
C ARG A 104 -3.12 2.14 -12.37
N LEU A 105 -2.37 3.06 -11.77
CA LEU A 105 -1.85 2.89 -10.42
C LEU A 105 -2.98 2.73 -9.41
N HIS A 106 -3.99 3.62 -9.43
CA HIS A 106 -5.13 3.54 -8.53
C HIS A 106 -5.86 2.21 -8.68
N ARG A 107 -6.09 1.76 -9.91
CA ARG A 107 -6.71 0.45 -10.15
C ARG A 107 -5.85 -0.71 -9.63
N ALA A 108 -4.52 -0.61 -9.73
CA ALA A 108 -3.60 -1.66 -9.26
C ALA A 108 -3.54 -1.79 -7.74
N ILE A 109 -3.92 -0.75 -7.00
CA ILE A 109 -3.99 -0.77 -5.54
C ILE A 109 -5.42 -0.89 -5.00
N GLN A 110 -6.41 -1.20 -5.85
CA GLN A 110 -7.78 -1.47 -5.40
C GLN A 110 -7.85 -2.88 -4.79
N ALA A 111 -8.45 -3.02 -3.61
CA ALA A 111 -8.69 -4.32 -3.00
C ALA A 111 -9.81 -5.08 -3.73
N LYS A 112 -9.89 -6.39 -3.47
CA LYS A 112 -10.81 -7.31 -4.16
C LYS A 112 -12.29 -7.02 -3.90
N ASP A 113 -12.61 -6.45 -2.75
CA ASP A 113 -13.93 -5.98 -2.35
C ASP A 113 -14.23 -4.54 -2.84
N GLY A 114 -13.34 -3.97 -3.65
CA GLY A 114 -13.53 -2.69 -4.36
C GLY A 114 -13.12 -1.44 -3.59
N HIS A 115 -12.73 -1.55 -2.31
CA HIS A 115 -12.22 -0.42 -1.56
C HIS A 115 -10.75 -0.12 -1.90
N TRP A 116 -10.26 1.04 -1.47
CA TRP A 116 -8.84 1.38 -1.51
C TRP A 116 -8.26 1.28 -0.10
N PRO A 117 -7.42 0.26 0.16
CA PRO A 117 -6.68 0.18 1.39
C PRO A 117 -5.83 1.42 1.59
N ALA A 118 -5.78 1.90 2.82
CA ALA A 118 -5.05 3.09 3.18
C ALA A 118 -4.48 2.91 4.58
N ASP A 119 -3.22 3.27 4.72
CA ASP A 119 -2.63 3.53 6.01
C ASP A 119 -3.14 4.90 6.48
N TYR A 120 -3.97 4.89 7.52
CA TYR A 120 -4.53 6.09 8.14
C TYR A 120 -3.89 6.33 9.51
N ASP A 121 -2.56 6.19 9.59
CA ASP A 121 -1.84 6.65 10.76
C ASP A 121 -1.74 8.18 10.76
N GLY A 122 -2.20 8.78 11.87
CA GLY A 122 -2.08 10.19 12.14
C GLY A 122 -0.81 10.47 12.98
N PRO A 123 -0.95 11.09 14.15
CA PRO A 123 0.16 11.24 15.07
C PRO A 123 0.63 9.88 15.65
N LEU A 124 1.95 9.68 15.72
CA LEU A 124 2.59 8.49 16.29
C LEU A 124 2.37 8.29 17.81
N PHE A 125 1.46 9.03 18.44
CA PHE A 125 1.09 8.84 19.85
C PHE A 125 -0.03 7.81 20.06
N MET A 126 -0.68 7.32 19.00
CA MET A 126 -1.70 6.26 19.13
C MET A 126 -1.07 4.87 19.28
N THR A 127 0.15 4.68 18.80
CA THR A 127 0.88 3.40 18.86
C THR A 127 1.45 3.07 20.25
N PRO A 128 2.05 4.02 21.02
CA PRO A 128 2.64 3.73 22.34
C PRO A 128 1.68 3.13 23.39
N PRO A 129 0.40 3.56 23.50
CA PRO A 129 -0.55 2.89 24.37
C PRO A 129 -0.75 1.41 24.01
N LEU A 130 -0.77 1.05 22.72
CA LEU A 130 -1.02 -0.32 22.27
C LEU A 130 0.12 -1.30 22.59
N VAL A 131 1.36 -0.81 22.69
CA VAL A 131 2.54 -1.63 23.01
C VAL A 131 2.75 -1.78 24.52
N SER A 132 2.26 -0.83 25.32
CA SER A 132 2.46 -0.83 26.78
C SER A 132 1.45 -1.67 27.56
N PHE A 133 0.42 -2.20 26.90
CA PHE A 133 -0.63 -3.03 27.53
C PHE A 133 -0.46 -4.55 27.30
N PHE A 134 0.70 -5.00 26.84
CA PHE A 134 1.06 -6.42 26.75
C PHE A 134 2.35 -6.75 27.50
#